data_AF-A0A679HXM8-F1
#
_entry.id   AF-A0A679HXM8-F1
#
_cell.length_a   1.000
_cell.length_b   1.000
_cell.length_c   1.000
_cell.angle_alpha   90.00
_cell.angle_beta   90.00
_cell.angle_gamma   90.00
#
_symmetry.space_group_name_H-M   'P 1'
#
loop_
_entity.id
_entity.type
_entity.pdbx_description
1 polymer ?
#
loop_
_entity_poly.entity_id
_entity_poly.type
_entity_poly.pdbx_seq_one_letter_code
_entity_poly.pdbx_strand_id
1 'polypeptide(L)'
;MDVQGQRDLLVLSEVERNSDLTQRSLSIRLGVALGLTNLYLKRLARKGYIKITTIPRNRIRYLLTPQGVAEKTRLTYQYMDYSLSYYRDMRTRLKEMLASTGGLRGQRFVIYGTGELAELAYLSLKEMEGQCVGFLDDRRRDTFLSYPVSSPEDIGSWEFDKILLTDLAQADEHEEQLARRGVPIERVLRLGLSPNGIPQSVEQH
;
A
#
# COMPACT_ATOMS: atom_id res chain seq x y z
N MET A 1 4.81 -12.22 6.86
CA MET A 1 3.46 -12.82 6.91
C MET A 1 3.11 -13.33 5.52
N ASP A 2 2.49 -14.51 5.38
CA ASP A 2 2.10 -15.04 4.07
C ASP A 2 0.72 -14.50 3.61
N VAL A 3 0.42 -14.68 2.32
CA VAL A 3 -0.85 -14.23 1.72
C VAL A 3 -2.06 -14.89 2.39
N GLN A 4 -1.93 -16.14 2.81
CA GLN A 4 -3.01 -16.85 3.48
C GLN A 4 -3.29 -16.27 4.86
N GLY A 5 -2.26 -15.98 5.66
CA GLY A 5 -2.40 -15.35 6.96
C GLY A 5 -3.08 -13.98 6.88
N GLN A 6 -2.73 -13.17 5.88
CA GLN A 6 -3.40 -11.88 5.65
C GLN A 6 -4.89 -12.04 5.37
N ARG A 7 -5.27 -13.00 4.52
CA ARG A 7 -6.67 -13.31 4.22
C ARG A 7 -7.43 -13.85 5.44
N ASP A 8 -6.80 -14.72 6.22
CA ASP A 8 -7.37 -15.23 7.47
C ASP A 8 -7.61 -14.07 8.46
N LEU A 9 -6.64 -13.17 8.62
CA LEU A 9 -6.76 -11.98 9.47
C LEU A 9 -7.92 -11.07 9.04
N LEU A 10 -8.07 -10.82 7.74
CA LEU A 10 -9.18 -10.01 7.20
C LEU A 10 -10.54 -10.65 7.52
N VAL A 11 -10.71 -11.95 7.24
CA VAL A 11 -11.98 -12.64 7.50
C VAL A 11 -12.31 -12.63 9.00
N LEU A 12 -11.34 -12.95 9.86
CA LEU A 12 -11.55 -12.95 11.31
C LEU A 12 -11.91 -11.55 11.82
N SER A 13 -11.29 -10.50 11.28
CA SER A 13 -11.58 -9.11 11.63
C SER A 13 -12.99 -8.69 11.22
N GLU A 14 -13.44 -9.08 10.03
CA GLU A 14 -14.80 -8.76 9.56
C GLU A 14 -15.89 -9.51 10.33
N VAL A 15 -15.64 -10.77 10.70
CA VAL A 15 -16.56 -11.57 11.53
C VAL A 15 -16.70 -10.99 12.94
N GLU A 16 -15.62 -10.46 13.52
CA GLU A 16 -15.69 -9.81 14.83
C GLU A 16 -16.48 -8.49 14.79
N ARG A 17 -16.25 -7.67 13.74
CA ARG A 17 -16.87 -6.35 13.61
C ARG A 17 -18.37 -6.40 13.38
N ASN A 18 -18.87 -7.43 12.69
CA ASN A 18 -20.27 -7.49 12.29
C ASN A 18 -20.88 -8.89 12.47
N SER A 19 -21.72 -9.04 13.49
CA SER A 19 -22.44 -10.28 13.78
C SER A 19 -23.54 -10.63 12.79
N ASP A 20 -23.93 -9.71 11.90
CA ASP A 20 -24.93 -9.92 10.84
C ASP A 20 -24.31 -10.03 9.44
N LEU A 21 -22.99 -10.28 9.40
CA LEU A 21 -22.24 -10.50 8.17
C LEU A 21 -22.80 -11.67 7.35
N THR A 22 -23.14 -11.41 6.10
CA THR A 22 -23.48 -12.43 5.10
C THR A 22 -22.26 -12.79 4.25
N GLN A 23 -22.29 -13.94 3.58
CA GLN A 23 -21.23 -14.30 2.62
C GLN A 23 -21.07 -13.27 1.51
N ARG A 24 -22.19 -12.70 1.02
CA ARG A 24 -22.19 -11.70 -0.06
C ARG A 24 -21.63 -10.36 0.40
N SER A 25 -21.99 -9.91 1.60
CA SER A 25 -21.39 -8.69 2.15
C SER A 25 -19.90 -8.88 2.42
N LEU A 26 -19.48 -10.07 2.88
CA LEU A 26 -18.07 -10.37 3.10
C LEU A 26 -17.30 -10.45 1.77
N SER A 27 -17.88 -11.03 0.72
CA SER A 27 -17.24 -11.14 -0.59
C SER A 27 -16.94 -9.77 -1.20
N ILE A 28 -17.89 -8.83 -1.08
CA ILE A 28 -17.71 -7.43 -1.51
C ILE A 28 -16.56 -6.78 -0.74
N ARG A 29 -16.52 -6.93 0.59
CA ARG A 29 -15.47 -6.33 1.43
C ARG A 29 -14.08 -6.91 1.18
N LEU A 30 -14.01 -8.21 0.91
CA LEU A 30 -12.76 -8.89 0.59
C LEU A 30 -12.32 -8.69 -0.86
N GLY A 31 -13.19 -8.16 -1.74
CA GLY A 31 -12.92 -8.06 -3.17
C GLY A 31 -12.76 -9.42 -3.86
N VAL A 32 -13.43 -10.47 -3.37
CA VAL A 32 -13.33 -11.83 -3.92
C VAL A 32 -14.69 -12.42 -4.27
N ALA A 33 -14.69 -13.49 -5.07
CA ALA A 33 -15.90 -14.22 -5.41
C ALA A 33 -16.56 -14.89 -4.20
N LEU A 34 -17.90 -14.97 -4.20
CA LEU A 34 -18.71 -15.56 -3.12
C LEU A 34 -18.27 -17.00 -2.76
N GLY A 35 -17.94 -17.81 -3.77
CA GLY A 35 -17.47 -19.19 -3.55
C GLY A 35 -16.17 -19.25 -2.76
N LEU A 36 -15.24 -18.32 -3.02
CA LEU A 36 -13.97 -18.23 -2.31
C LEU A 36 -14.19 -17.73 -0.86
N THR A 37 -15.11 -16.79 -0.67
CA THR A 37 -15.55 -16.37 0.66
C THR A 37 -16.11 -17.53 1.48
N ASN A 38 -16.99 -18.35 0.90
CA ASN A 38 -17.54 -19.53 1.55
C ASN A 38 -16.44 -20.55 1.90
N LEU A 39 -15.46 -20.73 1.02
CA LEU A 39 -14.29 -21.59 1.27
C LEU A 39 -13.49 -21.10 2.48
N TYR A 40 -13.22 -19.80 2.59
CA TYR A 40 -12.51 -19.22 3.74
C TYR A 40 -13.29 -19.42 5.05
N LEU A 41 -14.59 -19.11 5.07
CA LEU A 41 -15.43 -19.30 6.25
C LEU A 41 -15.45 -20.77 6.69
N LYS A 42 -15.66 -21.71 5.76
CA LYS A 42 -15.65 -23.16 6.06
C LYS A 42 -14.28 -23.64 6.53
N ARG A 43 -13.18 -23.10 5.99
CA ARG A 43 -11.83 -23.44 6.44
C ARG A 43 -11.59 -22.96 7.86
N LEU A 44 -11.88 -21.70 8.15
CA LEU A 44 -11.70 -21.11 9.47
C LEU A 44 -12.63 -21.74 10.51
N ALA A 45 -13.83 -22.17 10.11
CA ALA A 45 -14.70 -22.95 10.97
C ALA A 45 -14.14 -24.35 11.28
N ARG A 46 -13.58 -25.05 10.29
CA ARG A 46 -12.89 -26.33 10.49
C ARG A 46 -11.68 -26.23 11.42
N LYS A 47 -10.97 -25.09 11.39
CA LYS A 47 -9.87 -24.78 12.33
C LYS A 47 -10.36 -24.45 13.75
N GLY A 48 -11.67 -24.33 13.97
CA GLY A 48 -12.25 -23.96 15.26
C GLY A 48 -12.25 -22.46 15.53
N TYR A 49 -11.85 -21.61 14.57
CA TYR A 49 -11.74 -20.16 14.77
C TYR A 49 -13.07 -19.43 14.60
N ILE A 50 -13.95 -19.99 13.76
CA ILE A 50 -15.30 -19.45 13.52
C ILE A 50 -16.33 -20.49 13.90
N LYS A 51 -17.33 -20.09 14.68
CA LYS A 51 -18.56 -20.86 14.87
C LYS A 51 -19.61 -20.38 13.87
N ILE A 52 -20.16 -21.32 13.11
CA ILE A 52 -21.29 -21.08 12.22
C ILE A 52 -22.56 -21.51 12.97
N THR A 53 -23.56 -20.64 13.06
CA THR A 53 -24.81 -20.93 13.76
C THR A 53 -26.00 -20.44 12.94
N THR A 54 -27.07 -21.22 12.94
CA THR A 54 -28.35 -20.82 12.34
C THR A 54 -29.20 -20.16 13.42
N ILE A 55 -29.68 -18.95 13.14
CA ILE A 55 -30.58 -18.19 14.02
C ILE A 55 -32.01 -18.20 13.43
N PRO A 56 -33.04 -17.82 14.21
CA PRO A 56 -34.43 -17.77 13.73
C PRO A 56 -34.58 -17.03 12.40
N ARG A 57 -35.58 -17.44 11.61
CA ARG A 57 -35.76 -17.07 10.19
C ARG A 57 -34.73 -17.70 9.24
N ASN A 58 -34.13 -18.83 9.62
CA ASN A 58 -33.15 -19.60 8.83
C ASN A 58 -31.96 -18.76 8.34
N ARG A 59 -31.50 -17.81 9.17
CA ARG A 59 -30.36 -16.96 8.85
C ARG A 59 -29.08 -17.57 9.41
N ILE A 60 -27.99 -17.46 8.66
CA ILE A 60 -26.66 -17.91 9.11
C ILE A 60 -25.97 -16.75 9.82
N ARG A 61 -25.34 -17.05 10.96
CA ARG A 61 -24.49 -16.14 11.73
C ARG A 61 -23.10 -16.75 11.89
N TYR A 62 -22.09 -15.90 11.75
CA TYR A 62 -20.68 -16.23 11.95
C TYR A 62 -20.21 -15.56 13.24
N LEU A 63 -19.58 -16.32 14.13
CA LEU A 63 -19.07 -15.82 15.41
C LEU A 63 -17.61 -16.24 15.58
N LEU A 64 -16.77 -15.35 16.10
CA LEU A 64 -15.44 -15.77 16.55
C LEU A 64 -15.57 -16.65 17.81
N THR A 65 -14.77 -17.71 17.86
CA THR A 65 -14.55 -18.48 19.08
C THR A 65 -13.42 -17.85 19.89
N PRO A 66 -13.22 -18.22 21.17
CA PRO A 66 -12.04 -17.80 21.93
C PRO A 66 -10.73 -18.15 21.21
N GLN A 67 -10.66 -19.32 20.56
CA GLN A 67 -9.52 -19.72 19.74
C GLN A 67 -9.35 -18.83 18.50
N GLY A 68 -10.45 -18.41 17.87
CA GLY A 68 -10.42 -17.47 16.75
C GLY A 68 -9.96 -16.08 17.14
N VAL A 69 -10.33 -15.60 18.33
CA VAL A 69 -9.79 -14.35 18.90
C VAL A 69 -8.30 -14.46 19.13
N ALA A 70 -7.83 -15.55 19.75
CA ALA A 70 -6.39 -15.78 19.98
C ALA A 70 -5.59 -15.82 18.66
N GLU A 71 -6.11 -16.53 17.65
CA GLU A 71 -5.48 -16.59 16.34
C GLU A 71 -5.46 -15.23 15.64
N LYS A 72 -6.58 -14.50 15.67
CA LYS A 72 -6.64 -13.15 15.11
C LYS A 72 -5.57 -12.27 15.75
N THR A 73 -5.44 -12.26 17.08
CA THR A 73 -4.40 -11.51 17.78
C THR A 73 -3.00 -11.92 17.34
N ARG A 74 -2.72 -13.22 17.21
CA ARG A 74 -1.43 -13.72 16.71
C ARG A 74 -1.15 -13.23 15.28
N LEU A 75 -2.13 -13.29 14.40
CA LEU A 75 -2.01 -12.82 13.02
C LEU A 75 -1.86 -11.29 12.95
N THR A 76 -2.55 -10.53 13.80
CA THR A 76 -2.37 -9.08 13.92
C THR A 76 -0.94 -8.74 14.31
N TYR A 77 -0.38 -9.43 15.31
CA TYR A 77 1.02 -9.22 15.71
C TYR A 77 1.99 -9.51 14.55
N GLN A 78 1.79 -10.62 13.84
CA GLN A 78 2.61 -10.96 12.67
C GLN A 78 2.46 -9.96 11.52
N TYR A 79 1.26 -9.42 11.32
CA TYR A 79 1.02 -8.37 10.35
C TYR A 79 1.75 -7.09 10.71
N MET A 80 1.71 -6.69 11.98
CA MET A 80 2.42 -5.49 12.45
C MET A 80 3.93 -5.63 12.29
N ASP A 81 4.51 -6.76 12.71
CA ASP A 81 5.94 -7.03 12.57
C ASP A 81 6.39 -7.00 11.10
N TYR A 82 5.62 -7.65 10.22
CA TYR A 82 5.85 -7.62 8.78
C TYR A 82 5.73 -6.19 8.21
N SER A 83 4.70 -5.44 8.60
CA SER A 83 4.45 -4.09 8.07
C SER A 83 5.53 -3.10 8.52
N LEU A 84 5.99 -3.20 9.77
CA LEU A 84 7.09 -2.38 10.28
C LEU A 84 8.42 -2.70 9.59
N SER A 85 8.69 -3.97 9.32
CA SER A 85 9.88 -4.39 8.58
C SER A 85 9.82 -3.86 7.15
N TYR A 86 8.71 -4.06 6.46
CA TYR A 86 8.48 -3.51 5.11
C TYR A 86 8.64 -1.99 5.06
N TYR A 87 8.10 -1.27 6.03
CA TYR A 87 8.24 0.18 6.14
C TYR A 87 9.72 0.60 6.27
N ARG A 88 10.48 -0.07 7.13
CA ARG A 88 11.92 0.19 7.31
C ARG A 88 12.68 -0.08 6.02
N ASP A 89 12.40 -1.19 5.34
CA ASP A 89 13.04 -1.54 4.07
C ASP A 89 12.75 -0.50 2.98
N MET A 90 11.48 -0.09 2.82
CA MET A 90 11.11 0.95 1.85
C MET A 90 11.79 2.29 2.16
N ARG A 91 11.88 2.66 3.44
CA ARG A 91 12.58 3.89 3.85
C ARG A 91 14.06 3.84 3.49
N THR A 92 14.73 2.71 3.74
CA THR A 92 16.13 2.52 3.37
C THR A 92 16.32 2.65 1.87
N ARG A 93 15.50 1.96 1.06
CA ARG A 93 15.57 2.05 -0.41
C ARG A 93 15.30 3.46 -0.95
N LEU A 94 14.36 4.20 -0.34
CA LEU A 94 14.10 5.59 -0.70
C LEU A 94 15.32 6.47 -0.43
N LYS A 95 15.96 6.31 0.73
CA LYS A 95 17.17 7.08 1.07
C LYS A 95 18.34 6.74 0.16
N GLU A 96 18.55 5.47 -0.18
CA GLU A 96 19.59 5.03 -1.11
C GLU A 96 19.37 5.63 -2.51
N MET A 97 18.14 5.57 -3.03
CA MET A 97 17.78 6.17 -4.30
C MET A 97 18.00 7.70 -4.29
N LEU A 98 17.53 8.39 -3.25
CA LEU A 98 17.73 9.85 -3.11
C LEU A 98 19.21 10.22 -2.97
N ALA A 99 20.02 9.43 -2.26
CA ALA A 99 21.45 9.67 -2.13
C ALA A 99 22.17 9.52 -3.48
N SER A 100 21.68 8.65 -4.36
CA SER A 100 22.27 8.44 -5.69
C SER A 100 22.09 9.61 -6.67
N THR A 101 21.24 10.60 -6.36
CA THR A 101 20.94 11.73 -7.27
C THR A 101 22.01 12.83 -7.28
N GLY A 102 23.18 12.61 -6.64
CA GLY A 102 24.27 13.60 -6.57
C GLY A 102 24.05 14.73 -5.56
N GLY A 103 23.15 14.52 -4.58
CA GLY A 103 22.82 15.47 -3.52
C GLY A 103 21.49 16.20 -3.73
N LEU A 104 20.72 16.41 -2.66
CA LEU A 104 19.34 16.92 -2.73
C LEU A 104 19.23 18.44 -2.52
N ARG A 105 20.31 19.08 -2.07
CA ARG A 105 20.29 20.47 -1.60
C ARG A 105 19.97 21.41 -2.76
N GLY A 106 18.91 22.19 -2.61
CA GLY A 106 18.44 23.14 -3.63
C GLY A 106 17.66 22.49 -4.78
N GLN A 107 17.50 21.17 -4.81
CA GLN A 107 16.64 20.50 -5.77
C GLN A 107 15.19 20.46 -5.28
N ARG A 108 14.27 20.77 -6.19
CA ARG A 108 12.83 20.77 -6.00
C ARG A 108 12.23 19.46 -6.48
N PHE A 109 11.58 18.76 -5.57
CA PHE A 109 10.96 17.47 -5.81
C PHE A 109 9.44 17.62 -5.81
N VAL A 110 8.83 17.02 -6.82
CA VAL A 110 7.41 16.69 -6.84
C VAL A 110 7.27 15.21 -6.50
N ILE A 111 6.29 14.84 -5.68
CA ILE A 111 6.02 13.44 -5.34
C ILE A 111 4.74 13.01 -6.04
N TYR A 112 4.79 11.95 -6.85
CA TYR A 112 3.62 11.40 -7.50
C TYR A 112 3.00 10.31 -6.61
N GLY A 113 1.78 10.58 -6.16
CA GLY A 113 0.97 9.77 -5.26
C GLY A 113 0.69 10.49 -3.94
N THR A 114 -0.42 10.13 -3.28
CA THR A 114 -0.76 10.64 -1.93
C THR A 114 -1.08 9.52 -0.92
N GLY A 115 -0.41 8.38 -1.07
CA GLY A 115 -0.48 7.22 -0.18
C GLY A 115 0.63 7.16 0.87
N GLU A 116 0.72 6.02 1.57
CA GLU A 116 1.72 5.80 2.64
C GLU A 116 3.16 5.94 2.15
N LEU A 117 3.46 5.47 0.94
CA LEU A 117 4.79 5.58 0.37
C LEU A 117 5.14 7.03 -0.03
N ALA A 118 4.14 7.85 -0.38
CA ALA A 118 4.31 9.27 -0.63
C ALA A 118 4.66 10.03 0.65
N GLU A 119 4.01 9.69 1.77
CA GLU A 119 4.36 10.23 3.08
C GLU A 119 5.77 9.83 3.49
N LEU A 120 6.14 8.55 3.31
CA LEU A 120 7.48 8.07 3.60
C LEU A 120 8.56 8.74 2.74
N ALA A 121 8.27 8.95 1.45
CA ALA A 121 9.11 9.70 0.53
C ALA A 121 9.29 11.15 0.97
N TYR A 122 8.20 11.82 1.34
CA TYR A 122 8.24 13.18 1.86
C TYR A 122 9.09 13.30 3.13
N LEU A 123 8.90 12.41 4.10
CA LEU A 123 9.69 12.41 5.33
C LEU A 123 11.18 12.14 5.04
N SER A 124 11.48 11.19 4.16
CA SER A 124 12.86 10.87 3.77
C SER A 124 13.53 12.06 3.07
N LEU A 125 12.78 12.75 2.19
CA LEU A 125 13.26 13.95 1.52
C LEU A 125 13.55 15.08 2.51
N LYS A 126 12.66 15.32 3.47
CA LYS A 126 12.83 16.35 4.50
C LYS A 126 14.04 16.07 5.41
N GLU A 127 14.23 14.82 5.82
CA GLU A 127 15.38 14.41 6.63
C GLU A 127 16.72 14.62 5.92
N MET A 128 16.72 14.53 4.60
CA MET A 128 17.91 14.71 3.76
C MET A 128 18.00 16.13 3.18
N GLU A 129 17.28 17.09 3.76
CA GLU A 129 17.28 18.52 3.39
C GLU A 129 16.84 18.82 1.93
N GLY A 130 16.04 17.92 1.34
CA GLY A 130 15.43 18.13 0.02
C GLY A 130 14.17 19.01 0.08
N GLN A 131 13.87 19.72 -1.01
CA GLN A 131 12.71 20.60 -1.08
C GLN A 131 11.54 19.91 -1.78
N CYS A 132 10.52 19.49 -1.04
CA CYS A 132 9.23 19.14 -1.63
C CYS A 132 8.48 20.43 -2.04
N VAL A 133 8.01 20.51 -3.29
CA VAL A 133 7.18 21.62 -3.76
C VAL A 133 5.70 21.24 -3.86
N GLY A 134 5.39 19.93 -3.92
CA GLY A 134 4.03 19.41 -3.79
C GLY A 134 3.87 18.03 -4.39
N PHE A 135 2.62 17.66 -4.63
CA PHE A 135 2.23 16.30 -4.96
C PHE A 135 1.42 16.24 -6.26
N LEU A 136 1.52 15.11 -6.96
CA LEU A 136 0.62 14.75 -8.06
C LEU A 136 -0.26 13.58 -7.63
N ASP A 137 -1.51 13.56 -8.04
CA ASP A 137 -2.38 12.40 -7.89
C ASP A 137 -3.45 12.41 -8.99
N ASP A 138 -3.76 11.25 -9.55
CA ASP A 138 -4.87 11.11 -10.50
C ASP A 138 -6.24 11.28 -9.82
N ARG A 139 -6.29 11.13 -8.49
CA ARG A 139 -7.49 11.32 -7.69
C ARG A 139 -7.65 12.78 -7.29
N ARG A 140 -8.90 13.26 -7.31
CA ARG A 140 -9.21 14.62 -6.84
C ARG A 140 -8.90 14.77 -5.34
N ARG A 141 -7.89 15.57 -5.05
CA ARG A 141 -7.47 16.00 -3.72
C ARG A 141 -6.80 17.35 -3.87
N ASP A 142 -7.14 18.31 -3.00
CA ASP A 142 -6.59 19.68 -3.12
C ASP A 142 -5.22 19.81 -2.41
N THR A 143 -5.05 19.09 -1.29
CA THR A 143 -3.82 19.15 -0.48
C THR A 143 -3.44 17.80 0.13
N PHE A 144 -2.15 17.63 0.38
CA PHE A 144 -1.58 16.50 1.11
C PHE A 144 -0.35 16.97 1.89
N LEU A 145 -0.26 16.63 3.17
CA LEU A 145 0.81 17.09 4.08
C LEU A 145 1.01 18.62 4.08
N SER A 146 -0.08 19.37 3.91
CA SER A 146 -0.11 20.84 3.77
C SER A 146 0.53 21.41 2.49
N TYR A 147 0.82 20.56 1.51
CA TYR A 147 1.27 20.95 0.19
C TYR A 147 0.13 20.82 -0.84
N PRO A 148 0.17 21.60 -1.93
CA PRO A 148 -0.77 21.46 -3.03
C PRO A 148 -0.64 20.06 -3.67
N VAL A 149 -1.79 19.50 -4.03
CA VAL A 149 -1.90 18.32 -4.89
C VAL A 149 -2.51 18.77 -6.20
N SER A 150 -1.95 18.35 -7.33
CA SER A 150 -2.50 18.66 -8.65
C SER A 150 -2.60 17.42 -9.52
N SER A 151 -3.38 17.54 -10.59
CA SER A 151 -3.41 16.51 -11.60
C SER A 151 -2.05 16.45 -12.30
N PRO A 152 -1.58 15.27 -12.72
CA PRO A 152 -0.39 15.15 -13.58
C PRO A 152 -0.52 15.95 -14.88
N GLU A 153 -1.74 16.32 -15.29
CA GLU A 153 -1.98 17.19 -16.44
C GLU A 153 -1.42 18.60 -16.26
N ASP A 154 -1.34 19.07 -15.01
CA ASP A 154 -0.94 20.44 -14.66
C ASP A 154 0.57 20.59 -14.42
N ILE A 155 1.33 19.48 -14.49
CA ILE A 155 2.77 19.43 -14.14
C ILE A 155 3.63 20.41 -14.95
N GLY A 156 3.21 20.74 -16.18
CA GLY A 156 3.92 21.70 -17.03
C GLY A 156 3.95 23.13 -16.48
N SER A 157 3.07 23.48 -15.53
CA SER A 157 3.04 24.79 -14.87
C SER A 157 3.91 24.86 -13.61
N TRP A 158 4.47 23.74 -13.17
CA TRP A 158 5.23 23.64 -11.93
C TRP A 158 6.72 23.76 -12.18
N GLU A 159 7.41 24.44 -11.26
CA GLU A 159 8.87 24.46 -11.28
C GLU A 159 9.43 23.35 -10.38
N PHE A 160 10.05 22.34 -10.99
CA PHE A 160 10.65 21.19 -10.31
C PHE A 160 11.88 20.67 -11.05
N ASP A 161 12.73 19.97 -10.32
CA ASP A 161 13.96 19.35 -10.84
C ASP A 161 13.79 17.84 -10.99
N LYS A 162 13.08 17.19 -10.06
CA LYS A 162 12.82 15.75 -10.06
C LYS A 162 11.36 15.43 -9.67
N ILE A 163 10.83 14.32 -10.19
CA ILE A 163 9.57 13.71 -9.79
C ILE A 163 9.88 12.36 -9.16
N LEU A 164 9.36 12.11 -7.96
CA LEU A 164 9.50 10.83 -7.26
C LEU A 164 8.18 10.05 -7.38
N LEU A 165 8.21 8.92 -8.10
CA LEU A 165 7.08 8.02 -8.23
C LEU A 165 6.96 7.15 -6.97
N THR A 166 5.81 7.23 -6.31
CA THR A 166 5.52 6.49 -5.07
C THR A 166 4.37 5.50 -5.20
N ASP A 167 3.85 5.33 -6.41
CA ASP A 167 2.99 4.21 -6.76
C ASP A 167 3.81 3.16 -7.51
N LEU A 168 4.22 2.11 -6.79
CA LEU A 168 5.05 1.03 -7.34
C LEU A 168 4.27 0.10 -8.28
N ALA A 169 2.94 0.02 -8.13
CA ALA A 169 2.13 -0.91 -8.90
C ALA A 169 1.85 -0.37 -10.31
N GLN A 170 1.80 0.95 -10.46
CA GLN A 170 1.50 1.65 -11.72
C GLN A 170 2.66 2.53 -12.20
N ALA A 171 3.89 2.28 -11.73
CA ALA A 171 5.04 3.13 -12.02
C ALA A 171 5.28 3.34 -13.53
N ASP A 172 5.15 2.29 -14.34
CA ASP A 172 5.33 2.38 -15.80
C ASP A 172 4.23 3.25 -16.47
N GLU A 173 2.98 3.13 -16.01
CA GLU A 173 1.85 3.93 -16.51
C GLU A 173 2.04 5.41 -16.18
N HIS A 174 2.42 5.71 -14.93
CA HIS A 174 2.70 7.08 -14.47
C HIS A 174 3.88 7.70 -15.22
N GLU A 175 4.93 6.92 -15.49
CA GLU A 175 6.09 7.37 -16.25
C GLU A 175 5.74 7.68 -17.71
N GLU A 176 4.97 6.82 -18.38
CA GLU A 176 4.47 7.09 -19.73
C GLU A 176 3.60 8.36 -19.78
N GLN A 177 2.73 8.55 -18.78
CA GLN A 177 1.88 9.73 -18.67
C GLN A 177 2.71 11.00 -18.54
N LEU A 178 3.76 11.00 -17.70
CA LEU A 178 4.69 12.11 -17.55
C LEU A 178 5.49 12.37 -18.82
N ALA A 179 5.97 11.32 -19.50
CA ALA A 179 6.71 11.42 -20.75
C ALA A 179 5.87 12.08 -21.87
N ARG A 180 4.59 11.71 -22.00
CA ARG A 180 3.64 12.34 -22.93
C ARG A 180 3.42 13.83 -22.65
N ARG A 181 3.70 14.29 -21.43
CA ARG A 181 3.63 15.70 -21.02
C ARG A 181 4.98 16.42 -21.12
N GLY A 182 5.98 15.79 -21.73
CA GLY A 182 7.30 16.39 -21.95
C GLY A 182 8.21 16.39 -20.73
N VAL A 183 7.88 15.60 -19.68
CA VAL A 183 8.79 15.40 -18.56
C VAL A 183 9.90 14.43 -19.00
N PRO A 184 11.18 14.85 -18.97
CA PRO A 184 12.29 13.98 -19.35
C PRO A 184 12.47 12.83 -18.35
N ILE A 185 12.82 11.65 -18.85
CA ILE A 185 12.96 10.44 -18.03
C ILE A 185 14.02 10.60 -16.93
N GLU A 186 15.08 11.36 -17.18
CA GLU A 186 16.12 11.66 -16.20
C GLU A 186 15.63 12.49 -15.02
N ARG A 187 14.45 13.12 -15.13
CA ARG A 187 13.80 13.80 -14.01
C ARG A 187 12.92 12.87 -13.18
N VAL A 188 12.61 11.67 -13.66
CA VAL A 188 11.73 10.72 -12.97
C VAL A 188 12.57 9.75 -12.13
N LEU A 189 12.23 9.64 -10.86
CA LEU A 189 12.85 8.74 -9.88
C LEU A 189 11.81 7.71 -9.43
N ARG A 190 12.17 6.43 -9.45
CA ARG A 190 11.28 5.35 -8.98
C ARG A 190 12.06 4.29 -8.23
N LEU A 191 11.43 3.71 -7.21
CA LEU A 191 11.99 2.58 -6.47
C LEU A 191 12.00 1.36 -7.39
N GLY A 192 13.19 0.89 -7.79
CA GLY A 192 13.34 -0.31 -8.63
C GLY A 192 14.24 -0.18 -9.85
N LEU A 193 14.80 1.02 -10.12
CA LEU A 193 15.86 1.19 -11.12
C LEU A 193 17.07 1.89 -10.49
N SER A 194 18.16 1.16 -10.31
CA SER A 194 19.49 1.77 -10.40
C SER A 194 19.62 2.38 -11.82
N PRO A 195 20.40 3.47 -12.01
CA PRO A 195 20.66 4.05 -13.34
C PRO A 195 21.29 3.06 -14.33
N ASN A 196 21.79 1.91 -13.85
CA ASN A 196 22.12 0.75 -14.66
C ASN A 196 21.12 -0.37 -14.34
N GLY A 197 20.23 -0.67 -15.29
CA GLY A 197 19.13 -1.63 -15.16
C GLY A 197 19.55 -3.09 -14.92
N ILE A 198 20.06 -3.39 -13.73
CA ILE A 198 20.21 -4.76 -13.23
C ILE A 198 19.22 -4.92 -12.07
N PRO A 199 18.24 -5.84 -12.18
CA PRO A 199 17.45 -6.25 -11.03
C PRO A 199 18.40 -6.82 -9.98
N GLN A 200 18.36 -6.31 -8.74
CA GLN A 200 18.94 -7.02 -7.61
C GLN A 200 18.08 -8.27 -7.34
N SER A 201 18.32 -9.30 -8.13
CA SER A 201 17.91 -10.65 -7.84
C SER A 201 18.53 -11.06 -6.50
N VAL A 202 17.63 -11.42 -5.60
CA VAL A 202 17.79 -12.27 -4.43
C VAL A 202 19.03 -13.17 -4.53
N GLU A 203 20.11 -12.78 -3.86
CA GLU A 203 21.10 -13.70 -3.34
C GLU A 203 21.09 -13.55 -1.81
N GLN A 204 20.38 -14.45 -1.14
CA GLN A 204 20.75 -14.86 0.21
C GLN A 204 20.78 -16.38 0.25
N HIS A 205 21.83 -16.84 0.93
CA HIS A 205 22.28 -18.22 1.09
C HIS A 205 21.24 -19.15 1.71
#